data_AF-A0A7Z9GYK6-F1
#
_entry.id   AF-A0A7Z9GYK6-F1
#
_cell.length_a   1.000
_cell.length_b   1.000
_cell.length_c   1.000
_cell.angle_alpha   90.00
_cell.angle_beta   90.00
_cell.angle_gamma   90.00
#
_symmetry.space_group_name_H-M   'P 1'
#
loop_
_entity.id
_entity.type
_entity.pdbx_description
1 polymer ?
#
loop_
_entity_poly.entity_id
_entity_poly.type
_entity_poly.pdbx_seq_one_letter_code
_entity_poly.pdbx_strand_id
1 'polypeptide(L)'
;MSLLTLEQLIEQRAPEQSAARLILCERQGNWATALVRTDRDVRDFLYETRSLQQMREALDISPRSFLGIELTETNFDNVLEMIICLPQSYPRATAVILTNRYLRRYEWVLRQAGAIAFLVSDRNLRSLIEMARRHIDLSTSDSPNPVQSIWQRLPWKSQRTI
;
A
#
# COMPACT_ATOMS: atom_id res chain seq x y z
N MET A 1 12.59 -39.78 9.93
CA MET A 1 11.23 -39.22 9.73
C MET A 1 10.85 -38.49 11.01
N SER A 2 11.25 -37.22 11.13
CA SER A 2 10.98 -36.43 12.34
C SER A 2 9.60 -35.77 12.20
N LEU A 3 8.69 -36.12 13.11
CA LEU A 3 7.40 -35.46 13.27
C LEU A 3 7.66 -34.07 13.87
N LEU A 4 7.41 -33.02 13.11
CA LEU A 4 7.36 -31.66 13.64
C LEU A 4 6.24 -31.59 14.68
N THR A 5 6.56 -31.09 15.87
CA THR A 5 5.63 -31.00 17.01
C THR A 5 4.50 -30.01 16.69
N LEU A 6 3.30 -30.23 17.24
CA LEU A 6 2.14 -29.33 17.09
C LEU A 6 2.44 -27.88 17.50
N GLU A 7 3.42 -27.68 18.40
CA GLU A 7 3.93 -26.36 18.78
C GLU A 7 4.68 -25.66 17.62
N GLN A 8 5.44 -26.40 16.80
CA GLN A 8 6.13 -25.86 15.62
C GLN A 8 5.15 -25.54 14.47
N LEU A 9 3.99 -26.19 14.42
CA LEU A 9 2.92 -25.86 13.47
C LEU A 9 2.07 -24.65 13.93
N ILE A 10 2.02 -24.38 15.23
CA ILE A 10 1.36 -23.19 15.80
C ILE A 10 2.29 -21.98 15.73
N GLU A 11 3.61 -22.17 15.85
CA GLU A 11 4.62 -21.11 15.66
C GLU A 11 4.77 -20.68 14.18
N GLN A 12 4.39 -21.53 13.21
CA GLN A 12 4.39 -21.21 11.78
C GLN A 12 3.19 -20.38 11.30
N ARG A 13 2.29 -19.95 12.20
CA ARG A 13 1.15 -19.10 11.85
C ARG A 13 0.83 -18.02 12.88
N ALA A 14 1.86 -17.47 13.53
CA ALA A 14 1.76 -16.10 14.02
C ALA A 14 1.54 -15.18 12.81
N PRO A 15 0.60 -14.21 12.84
CA PRO A 15 0.44 -13.30 11.71
C PRO A 15 1.78 -12.61 11.47
N GLU A 16 2.22 -12.52 10.22
CA GLU A 16 3.22 -11.55 9.76
C GLU A 16 2.72 -10.13 10.10
N GLN A 17 2.75 -9.76 11.37
CA GLN A 17 2.56 -8.40 11.83
C GLN A 17 3.86 -7.65 11.54
N SER A 18 3.72 -6.47 10.93
CA SER A 18 4.76 -5.48 10.63
C SER A 18 5.31 -5.37 9.19
N ALA A 19 4.96 -6.25 8.23
CA ALA A 19 5.35 -6.02 6.83
C ALA A 19 4.42 -5.00 6.16
N ALA A 20 4.99 -3.96 5.52
CA ALA A 20 4.20 -3.02 4.73
C ALA A 20 3.58 -3.75 3.52
N ARG A 21 2.31 -3.45 3.21
CA ARG A 21 1.57 -4.06 2.11
C ARG A 21 0.93 -3.00 1.21
N LEU A 22 0.45 -3.41 0.04
CA LEU A 22 -0.54 -2.67 -0.73
C LEU A 22 -1.93 -3.08 -0.24
N ILE A 23 -2.57 -2.26 0.58
CA ILE A 23 -3.95 -2.50 1.03
C ILE A 23 -4.91 -1.82 0.04
N LEU A 24 -5.74 -2.60 -0.63
CA LEU A 24 -6.69 -2.12 -1.63
C LEU A 24 -8.10 -2.21 -1.08
N CYS A 25 -8.79 -1.08 -0.91
CA CYS A 25 -10.21 -1.02 -0.56
C CYS A 25 -11.03 -0.78 -1.81
N GLU A 26 -11.76 -1.80 -2.25
CA GLU A 26 -12.70 -1.69 -3.37
C GLU A 26 -13.88 -2.64 -3.17
N ARG A 27 -15.03 -2.33 -3.79
CA ARG A 27 -16.24 -3.14 -3.60
C ARG A 27 -16.30 -4.35 -4.52
N GLN A 28 -15.82 -4.22 -5.76
CA GLN A 28 -16.13 -5.17 -6.84
C GLN A 28 -14.94 -6.06 -7.27
N GLY A 29 -13.70 -5.75 -6.90
CA GLY A 29 -12.53 -6.55 -7.30
C GLY A 29 -11.99 -6.22 -8.70
N ASN A 30 -12.48 -5.16 -9.33
CA ASN A 30 -12.06 -4.74 -10.67
C ASN A 30 -10.61 -4.25 -10.65
N TRP A 31 -10.24 -3.48 -9.63
CA TRP A 31 -8.89 -2.91 -9.49
C TRP A 31 -7.87 -3.98 -9.12
N ALA A 32 -8.19 -4.89 -8.21
CA ALA A 32 -7.36 -6.03 -7.82
C ALA A 32 -7.09 -6.91 -9.03
N THR A 33 -8.13 -7.27 -9.77
CA THR A 33 -8.01 -8.06 -10.99
C THR A 33 -7.11 -7.36 -12.01
N ALA A 34 -7.31 -6.06 -12.22
CA ALA A 34 -6.51 -5.29 -13.17
C ALA A 34 -5.03 -5.15 -12.71
N LEU A 35 -4.78 -5.01 -11.41
CA LEU A 35 -3.43 -4.97 -10.83
C LEU A 35 -2.69 -6.28 -11.09
N VAL A 36 -3.30 -7.40 -10.75
CA VAL A 36 -2.71 -8.74 -10.95
C VAL A 36 -2.47 -9.03 -12.43
N ARG A 37 -3.38 -8.58 -13.31
CA ARG A 37 -3.20 -8.75 -14.76
C ARG A 37 -2.03 -7.91 -15.29
N THR A 38 -1.74 -6.77 -14.65
CA THR A 38 -0.65 -5.87 -15.03
C THR A 38 0.71 -6.41 -14.57
N ASP A 39 0.76 -6.98 -13.37
CA ASP A 39 1.94 -7.58 -12.75
C ASP A 39 1.49 -8.67 -11.77
N ARG A 40 1.86 -9.93 -12.02
CA ARG A 40 1.41 -11.06 -11.18
C ARG A 40 2.02 -11.04 -9.79
N ASP A 41 3.23 -10.49 -9.66
CA ASP A 41 3.99 -10.46 -8.42
C ASP A 41 3.39 -9.45 -7.43
N VAL A 42 2.45 -8.61 -7.87
CA VAL A 42 1.67 -7.76 -6.95
C VAL A 42 0.90 -8.60 -5.95
N ARG A 43 0.53 -9.85 -6.27
CA ARG A 43 -0.20 -10.74 -5.36
C ARG A 43 0.54 -10.99 -4.04
N ASP A 44 1.87 -10.95 -4.06
CA ASP A 44 2.69 -11.28 -2.89
C ASP A 44 2.57 -10.22 -1.78
N PHE A 45 2.18 -8.99 -2.14
CA PHE A 45 2.04 -7.88 -1.20
C PHE A 45 0.69 -7.16 -1.28
N LEU A 46 -0.25 -7.65 -2.09
CA LEU A 46 -1.61 -7.11 -2.20
C LEU A 46 -2.53 -7.70 -1.12
N TYR A 47 -3.18 -6.83 -0.35
CA TYR A 47 -4.21 -7.19 0.62
C TYR A 47 -5.53 -6.50 0.26
N GLU A 48 -6.53 -7.28 -0.14
CA GLU A 48 -7.83 -6.75 -0.55
C GLU A 48 -8.79 -6.58 0.63
N THR A 49 -9.50 -5.47 0.63
CA THR A 49 -10.56 -5.13 1.60
C THR A 49 -11.79 -4.63 0.84
N ARG A 50 -12.98 -4.82 1.42
CA ARG A 50 -14.27 -4.45 0.82
C ARG A 50 -14.94 -3.26 1.50
N SER A 51 -14.33 -2.71 2.54
CA SER A 51 -14.81 -1.53 3.25
C SER A 51 -13.66 -0.75 3.90
N LEU A 52 -13.90 0.54 4.16
CA LEU A 52 -12.93 1.39 4.88
C LEU A 52 -12.69 0.90 6.33
N GLN A 53 -13.67 0.20 6.92
CA GLN A 53 -13.49 -0.43 8.23
C GLN A 53 -12.49 -1.59 8.15
N GLN A 54 -12.65 -2.50 7.18
CA GLN A 54 -11.70 -3.59 6.96
C GLN A 54 -10.30 -3.07 6.62
N MET A 55 -10.21 -1.96 5.88
CA MET A 55 -8.94 -1.29 5.62
C MET A 55 -8.28 -0.77 6.90
N ARG A 56 -9.04 -0.22 7.85
CA ARG A 56 -8.52 0.19 9.16
C ARG A 56 -8.01 -1.00 9.97
N GLU A 57 -8.79 -2.08 10.03
CA GLU A 57 -8.36 -3.33 10.68
C GLU A 57 -7.06 -3.89 10.07
N ALA A 58 -6.91 -3.79 8.74
CA ALA A 58 -5.68 -4.17 8.05
C ALA A 58 -4.50 -3.23 8.34
N LEU A 59 -4.76 -1.92 8.48
CA LEU A 59 -3.77 -0.92 8.87
C LEU A 59 -3.28 -1.11 10.30
N ASP A 60 -4.15 -1.53 11.23
CA ASP A 60 -3.75 -1.85 12.61
C ASP A 60 -2.73 -2.99 12.64
N ILE A 61 -2.82 -3.93 11.70
CA ILE A 61 -1.87 -5.04 11.53
C ILE A 61 -0.59 -4.58 10.78
N SER A 62 -0.73 -3.66 9.82
CA SER A 62 0.34 -3.22 8.90
C SER A 62 0.35 -1.69 8.73
N PRO A 63 0.79 -0.91 9.73
CA PRO A 63 0.59 0.55 9.80
C PRO A 63 1.47 1.37 8.85
N ARG A 64 2.46 0.74 8.20
CA ARG A 64 3.36 1.38 7.20
C ARG A 64 2.89 1.14 5.76
N SER A 65 1.63 0.75 5.56
CA SER A 65 1.16 0.26 4.26
C SER A 65 0.84 1.36 3.26
N PHE A 66 0.87 0.98 1.98
CA PHE A 66 0.41 1.80 0.86
C PHE A 66 -1.06 1.48 0.59
N LEU A 67 -1.91 2.49 0.51
CA LEU A 67 -3.36 2.34 0.39
C LEU A 67 -3.82 2.68 -1.02
N GLY A 68 -4.60 1.80 -1.64
CA GLY A 68 -5.42 2.11 -2.81
C GLY A 68 -6.89 2.14 -2.40
N ILE A 69 -7.57 3.28 -2.58
CA ILE A 69 -8.96 3.44 -2.16
C ILE A 69 -9.84 3.72 -3.37
N GLU A 70 -10.80 2.84 -3.64
CA GLU A 70 -11.82 3.07 -4.65
C GLU A 70 -12.78 4.18 -4.19
N LEU A 71 -12.80 5.28 -4.93
CA LEU A 71 -13.73 6.38 -4.74
C LEU A 71 -14.95 6.19 -5.65
N THR A 72 -16.12 6.27 -5.02
CA THR A 72 -17.45 6.32 -5.64
C THR A 72 -18.17 7.60 -5.19
N GLU A 73 -19.30 7.93 -5.82
CA GLU A 73 -20.12 9.06 -5.36
C GLU A 73 -20.64 8.86 -3.94
N THR A 74 -20.93 7.62 -3.57
CA THR A 74 -21.57 7.28 -2.30
C THR A 74 -20.61 7.20 -1.12
N ASN A 75 -19.30 7.18 -1.35
CA ASN A 75 -18.30 7.05 -0.29
C ASN A 75 -17.37 8.25 -0.16
N PHE A 76 -17.60 9.33 -0.92
CA PHE A 76 -16.69 10.48 -0.97
C PHE A 76 -16.38 11.05 0.42
N ASP A 77 -17.40 11.35 1.23
CA ASP A 77 -17.20 11.96 2.55
C ASP A 77 -16.38 11.04 3.48
N ASN A 78 -16.67 9.73 3.46
CA ASN A 78 -15.95 8.75 4.27
C ASN A 78 -14.49 8.58 3.82
N VAL A 79 -14.23 8.65 2.52
CA VAL A 79 -12.88 8.59 1.95
C VAL A 79 -12.11 9.86 2.30
N LEU A 80 -12.75 11.03 2.18
CA LEU A 80 -12.17 12.31 2.54
C LEU A 80 -11.77 12.35 4.02
N GLU A 81 -12.68 11.97 4.91
CA GLU A 81 -12.42 11.88 6.36
C GLU A 81 -11.25 10.93 6.66
N MET A 82 -11.24 9.75 6.04
CA MET A 82 -10.16 8.78 6.22
C MET A 82 -8.79 9.37 5.87
N ILE A 83 -8.68 10.09 4.74
CA ILE A 83 -7.41 10.68 4.31
C ILE A 83 -6.97 11.81 5.25
N ILE A 84 -7.90 12.66 5.71
CA ILE A 84 -7.60 13.73 6.66
C ILE A 84 -7.05 13.16 7.97
N CYS A 85 -7.64 12.07 8.46
CA CYS A 85 -7.21 11.43 9.71
C CYS A 85 -6.00 10.51 9.54
N LEU A 86 -5.64 10.13 8.31
CA LEU A 86 -4.58 9.16 8.03
C LEU A 86 -3.22 9.55 8.65
N PRO A 87 -2.71 10.80 8.52
CA PRO A 87 -1.41 11.16 9.08
C PRO A 87 -1.37 11.14 10.61
N GLN A 88 -2.51 11.27 11.28
CA GLN A 88 -2.60 11.24 12.74
C GLN A 88 -2.61 9.80 13.25
N SER A 89 -3.39 8.91 12.63
CA SER A 89 -3.54 7.52 13.06
C SER A 89 -2.45 6.60 12.54
N TYR A 90 -1.98 6.82 11.30
CA TYR A 90 -0.99 5.98 10.62
C TYR A 90 0.04 6.87 9.87
N PRO A 91 0.97 7.52 10.59
CA PRO A 91 1.87 8.54 10.02
C PRO A 91 2.80 8.06 8.88
N ARG A 92 2.94 6.74 8.72
CA ARG A 92 3.78 6.10 7.69
C ARG A 92 2.96 5.42 6.60
N ALA A 93 1.64 5.48 6.67
CA ALA A 93 0.77 5.05 5.60
C ALA A 93 0.60 6.16 4.57
N THR A 94 0.42 5.77 3.32
CA THR A 94 0.23 6.70 2.20
C THR A 94 -0.95 6.25 1.37
N ALA A 95 -1.81 7.18 0.93
CA ALA A 95 -3.01 6.84 0.18
C ALA A 95 -2.98 7.35 -1.27
N VAL A 96 -3.50 6.53 -2.17
CA VAL A 96 -3.92 6.92 -3.51
C VAL A 96 -5.40 6.67 -3.69
N ILE A 97 -5.99 7.45 -4.59
CA ILE A 97 -7.39 7.31 -4.98
C ILE A 97 -7.49 6.64 -6.33
N LEU A 98 -8.36 5.64 -6.41
CA LEU A 98 -8.71 4.92 -7.62
C LEU A 98 -10.16 5.25 -7.95
N THR A 99 -10.43 5.71 -9.15
CA THR A 99 -11.79 6.12 -9.50
C THR A 99 -12.04 6.08 -10.99
N ASN A 100 -13.25 6.45 -11.40
CA ASN A 100 -13.63 6.66 -12.78
C ASN A 100 -13.58 8.15 -13.18
N ARG A 101 -13.66 8.43 -14.47
CA ARG A 101 -13.57 9.79 -15.04
C ARG A 101 -14.61 10.79 -14.55
N TYR A 102 -15.78 10.34 -14.11
CA TYR A 102 -16.85 11.23 -13.68
C TYR A 102 -16.53 11.93 -12.36
N LEU A 103 -15.64 11.33 -11.56
CA LEU A 103 -15.26 11.84 -10.24
C LEU A 103 -13.96 12.66 -10.25
N ARG A 104 -13.43 12.97 -11.45
CA ARG A 104 -12.22 13.79 -11.61
C ARG A 104 -12.32 15.17 -10.96
N ARG A 105 -13.54 15.71 -10.84
CA ARG A 105 -13.80 16.99 -10.15
C ARG A 105 -13.31 17.00 -8.69
N TYR A 106 -13.18 15.83 -8.05
CA TYR A 106 -12.75 15.69 -6.66
C TYR A 106 -11.23 15.58 -6.49
N GLU A 107 -10.46 15.51 -7.58
CA GLU A 107 -9.02 15.28 -7.54
C GLU A 107 -8.29 16.28 -6.62
N TRP A 108 -8.57 17.57 -6.78
CA TRP A 108 -7.89 18.62 -6.02
C TRP A 108 -8.19 18.56 -4.52
N VAL A 109 -9.44 18.31 -4.14
CA VAL A 109 -9.83 18.20 -2.73
C VAL A 109 -9.12 17.03 -2.06
N LEU A 110 -9.09 15.86 -2.71
CA LEU A 110 -8.48 14.66 -2.14
C LEU A 110 -6.95 14.76 -2.09
N ARG A 111 -6.32 15.42 -3.07
CA ARG A 111 -4.88 15.73 -3.03
C ARG A 111 -4.54 16.69 -1.90
N GLN A 112 -5.34 17.75 -1.70
CA GLN A 112 -5.16 18.69 -0.59
C GLN A 112 -5.36 18.00 0.77
N ALA A 113 -6.25 17.02 0.85
CA ALA A 113 -6.45 16.22 2.07
C ALA A 113 -5.26 15.31 2.40
N GLY A 114 -4.42 14.96 1.43
CA GLY A 114 -3.22 14.14 1.65
C GLY A 114 -3.05 12.95 0.71
N ALA A 115 -3.95 12.73 -0.27
CA ALA A 115 -3.74 11.69 -1.27
C ALA A 115 -2.57 12.05 -2.20
N ILE A 116 -1.59 11.15 -2.32
CA ILE A 116 -0.39 11.41 -3.14
C ILE A 116 -0.66 11.27 -4.64
N ALA A 117 -1.68 10.48 -5.01
CA ALA A 117 -2.06 10.27 -6.40
C ALA A 117 -3.57 10.04 -6.53
N PHE A 118 -4.08 10.38 -7.71
CA PHE A 118 -5.47 10.24 -8.10
C PHE A 118 -5.52 9.59 -9.49
N LEU A 119 -5.96 8.34 -9.55
CA LEU A 119 -5.96 7.50 -10.75
C LEU A 119 -7.39 7.31 -11.25
N VAL A 120 -7.63 7.76 -12.47
CA VAL A 120 -8.96 7.83 -13.09
C VAL A 120 -9.25 6.64 -14.03
N SER A 121 -8.23 5.81 -14.26
CA SER A 121 -8.31 4.64 -15.12
C SER A 121 -7.25 3.60 -14.73
N ASP A 122 -7.63 2.35 -14.93
CA ASP A 122 -6.80 1.14 -14.92
C ASP A 122 -5.61 1.16 -15.89
N ARG A 123 -5.56 2.09 -16.85
CA ARG A 123 -4.48 2.17 -17.85
C ARG A 123 -3.11 2.49 -17.25
N ASN A 124 -3.06 3.11 -16.06
CA ASN A 124 -1.81 3.52 -15.42
C ASN A 124 -1.46 2.73 -14.15
N LEU A 125 -1.93 1.47 -14.07
CA LEU A 125 -1.70 0.62 -12.89
C LEU A 125 -0.24 0.22 -12.69
N ARG A 126 0.58 0.20 -13.75
CA ARG A 126 2.02 -0.03 -13.61
C ARG A 126 2.68 1.00 -12.70
N SER A 127 2.34 2.28 -12.88
CA SER A 127 2.83 3.36 -12.01
C SER A 127 2.36 3.17 -10.57
N LEU A 128 1.13 2.71 -10.35
CA LEU A 128 0.63 2.38 -9.00
C LEU A 128 1.47 1.29 -8.33
N ILE A 129 1.74 0.20 -9.05
CA ILE A 129 2.52 -0.94 -8.56
C ILE A 129 3.94 -0.49 -8.19
N GLU A 130 4.57 0.32 -9.04
CA GLU A 130 5.91 0.87 -8.77
C GLU A 130 5.95 1.79 -7.55
N MET A 131 4.93 2.65 -7.36
CA MET A 131 4.81 3.47 -6.16
C MET A 131 4.64 2.61 -4.91
N ALA A 132 3.77 1.59 -4.98
CA ALA A 132 3.53 0.67 -3.86
C ALA A 132 4.79 -0.09 -3.48
N ARG A 133 5.50 -0.69 -4.45
CA ARG A 133 6.79 -1.37 -4.23
C ARG A 133 7.80 -0.44 -3.58
N ARG A 134 7.99 0.75 -4.13
CA ARG A 134 8.92 1.75 -3.57
C ARG A 134 8.57 2.11 -2.13
N HIS A 135 7.29 2.32 -1.84
CA HIS A 135 6.83 2.63 -0.47
C HIS A 135 7.10 1.46 0.49
N ILE A 136 6.84 0.23 0.06
CA ILE A 136 7.10 -0.98 0.86
C ILE A 136 8.60 -1.14 1.11
N ASP A 137 9.43 -1.01 0.08
CA ASP A 137 10.90 -1.11 0.17
C ASP A 137 11.51 -0.02 1.07
N LEU A 138 10.91 1.17 1.09
CA LEU A 138 11.30 2.23 2.02
C LEU A 138 10.84 1.94 3.46
N SER A 139 9.71 1.24 3.62
CA SER A 139 9.14 0.92 4.92
C SER A 139 9.82 -0.27 5.62
N THR A 140 10.46 -1.16 4.85
CA THR A 140 11.27 -2.30 5.33
C THR A 140 12.71 -1.90 5.66
N SER A 141 13.17 -0.74 5.17
CA SER A 141 14.50 -0.22 5.48
C SER A 141 14.50 0.44 6.86
N ASP A 142 14.69 -0.37 7.91
CA ASP A 142 14.84 0.08 9.30
C ASP A 142 16.14 0.88 9.54
N SER A 143 16.74 1.51 8.52
CA SER A 143 17.89 2.38 8.75
C SER A 143 17.41 3.62 9.53
N PRO A 144 17.85 3.82 10.77
CA PRO A 144 17.46 4.99 11.57
C PRO A 144 18.00 6.30 10.97
N ASN A 145 18.79 6.23 9.89
CA ASN A 145 19.38 7.37 9.22
C ASN A 145 19.01 7.36 7.71
N PRO A 146 18.07 8.22 7.29
CA PRO A 146 17.65 8.35 5.89
C PRO A 146 18.82 8.62 4.94
N VAL A 147 19.81 9.40 5.38
CA VAL A 147 21.00 9.72 4.61
C VAL A 147 21.83 8.45 4.37
N GLN A 148 21.98 7.60 5.38
CA GLN A 148 22.74 6.35 5.27
C GLN A 148 22.06 5.34 4.35
N SER A 149 20.73 5.24 4.41
CA SER A 149 19.94 4.40 3.48
C SER A 149 20.09 4.87 2.03
N ILE A 150 20.04 6.18 1.79
CA ILE A 150 20.29 6.77 0.47
C ILE A 150 21.70 6.41 0.01
N TRP A 151 22.73 6.63 0.83
CA TRP A 151 24.12 6.28 0.50
C TRP A 151 24.32 4.78 0.22
N GLN A 152 23.54 3.88 0.83
CA GLN A 152 23.59 2.44 0.54
C GLN A 152 22.94 2.05 -0.80
N ARG A 153 21.99 2.83 -1.29
CA ARG A 153 21.26 2.56 -2.53
C ARG A 153 21.87 3.21 -3.77
N LEU A 154 22.97 3.95 -3.62
CA LEU A 154 23.62 4.62 -4.73
C LEU A 154 24.47 3.64 -5.57
N PRO A 155 24.37 3.71 -6.91
CA PRO A 155 24.90 2.69 -7.81
C PRO A 155 26.43 2.63 -7.89
N TRP A 156 27.13 3.63 -7.34
CA TRP A 156 28.59 3.75 -7.44
C TRP A 156 29.37 3.01 -6.34
N LYS A 157 28.70 2.33 -5.39
CA LYS A 157 29.41 1.53 -4.37
C LYS A 157 30.17 0.33 -4.94
N SER A 158 29.86 -0.11 -6.15
CA SER A 158 30.51 -1.23 -6.83
C SER A 158 31.73 -0.82 -7.70
N GLN A 159 32.16 0.45 -7.67
CA GLN A 159 33.24 0.96 -8.55
C GLN A 159 34.59 1.19 -7.86
N ARG A 160 34.88 0.52 -6.74
CA ARG A 160 36.24 0.50 -6.19
C ARG A 160 36.86 -0.88 -6.33
N THR A 161 37.31 -1.17 -7.55
CA THR A 161 38.47 -2.04 -7.76
C THR A 161 39.63 -1.10 -8.09
N ILE A 162 40.56 -0.94 -7.15
CA ILE A 162 41.92 -0.45 -7.42
C ILE A 162 42.81 -1.68 -7.44
#